data_AF-A0A4Q3GUK5-F1
#
_entry.id   AF-A0A4Q3GUK5-F1
#
_cell.length_a   1.000
_cell.length_b   1.000
_cell.length_c   1.000
_cell.angle_alpha   90.00
_cell.angle_beta   90.00
_cell.angle_gamma   90.00
#
_symmetry.space_group_name_H-M   'P 1'
#
loop_
_entity.id
_entity.type
_entity.pdbx_description
1 polymer ?
#
loop_
_entity_poly.entity_id
_entity_poly.type
_entity_poly.pdbx_seq_one_letter_code
_entity_poly.pdbx_strand_id
1 'polypeptide(L)'
;MQTTSNDYPFADTRAAQMLASYLQRSQREGRSIRQLAKQLGYKQAAALSHMAMGRIPIPIERAGDLANTLMMPEADFLDKVLRQRYPKIEWDNFKPSKRDPDEFVFKLEAASGRRVADLSGEQVRIIQEVAASENAARRWVSPAEAGIIEMLRKAKPAITVEGLSKVEAQAMEAFLEDDD
;
A
#
# COMPACT_ATOMS: atom_id res chain seq x y z
N MET A 1 -49.34 -0.72 4.08
CA MET A 1 -48.06 -0.27 3.51
C MET A 1 -47.32 -1.49 2.99
N GLN A 2 -47.35 -1.74 1.67
CA GLN A 2 -46.55 -2.78 1.04
C GLN A 2 -45.11 -2.27 0.98
N THR A 3 -44.19 -2.93 1.68
CA THR A 3 -42.76 -2.73 1.47
C THR A 3 -42.44 -3.18 0.05
N THR A 4 -42.12 -2.23 -0.84
CA THR A 4 -41.57 -2.53 -2.16
C THR A 4 -40.29 -3.32 -1.95
N SER A 5 -40.37 -4.63 -2.15
CA SER A 5 -39.22 -5.52 -2.23
C SER A 5 -38.26 -4.92 -3.26
N ASN A 6 -37.09 -4.46 -2.82
CA ASN A 6 -36.08 -3.94 -3.74
C ASN A 6 -35.61 -5.10 -4.62
N ASP A 7 -36.07 -5.14 -5.88
CA ASP A 7 -35.77 -6.20 -6.84
C ASP A 7 -34.27 -6.29 -7.20
N TYR A 8 -33.49 -5.26 -6.83
CA TYR A 8 -32.06 -5.15 -7.13
C TYR A 8 -31.26 -4.67 -5.91
N PRO A 9 -31.14 -5.50 -4.85
CA PRO A 9 -30.54 -5.09 -3.58
C PRO A 9 -29.06 -4.70 -3.67
N PHE A 10 -28.35 -5.07 -4.74
CA PHE A 10 -26.92 -4.82 -4.91
C PHE A 10 -26.59 -3.87 -6.08
N ALA A 11 -27.59 -3.23 -6.70
CA ALA A 11 -27.38 -2.38 -7.89
C ALA A 11 -26.35 -1.27 -7.66
N ASP A 12 -26.37 -0.65 -6.47
CA ASP A 12 -25.49 0.46 -6.12
C ASP A 12 -24.10 0.04 -5.65
N THR A 13 -23.85 -1.28 -5.56
CA THR A 13 -22.56 -1.77 -5.09
C THR A 13 -21.51 -1.63 -6.17
N ARG A 14 -20.30 -1.22 -5.78
CA ARG A 14 -19.17 -1.08 -6.71
C ARG A 14 -18.85 -2.36 -7.46
N ALA A 15 -19.06 -3.52 -6.84
CA ALA A 15 -18.84 -4.82 -7.47
C ALA A 15 -19.79 -5.05 -8.66
N ALA A 16 -21.09 -4.78 -8.49
CA ALA A 16 -22.08 -4.92 -9.56
C ALA A 16 -21.80 -3.94 -10.71
N GLN A 17 -21.52 -2.67 -10.38
CA GLN A 17 -21.16 -1.64 -11.37
C GLN A 17 -19.89 -1.99 -12.16
N MET A 18 -18.87 -2.51 -11.47
CA MET A 18 -17.62 -2.94 -12.09
C MET A 18 -17.87 -4.12 -13.03
N LEU A 19 -18.58 -5.16 -12.57
CA LEU A 19 -18.95 -6.30 -13.40
C LEU A 19 -19.76 -5.88 -14.64
N ALA A 20 -20.76 -5.01 -14.47
CA ALA A 20 -21.56 -4.49 -15.57
C ALA A 20 -20.70 -3.75 -16.61
N SER A 21 -19.76 -2.91 -16.15
CA SER A 21 -18.86 -2.15 -17.02
C SER A 21 -17.96 -3.05 -17.85
N TYR A 22 -17.34 -4.06 -17.23
CA TYR A 22 -16.44 -4.99 -17.93
C TYR A 22 -17.19 -5.99 -18.83
N LEU A 23 -18.42 -6.37 -18.47
CA LEU A 23 -19.29 -7.15 -19.37
C LEU A 23 -19.67 -6.32 -20.60
N GLN A 24 -20.09 -5.07 -20.42
CA GLN A 24 -20.43 -4.18 -21.55
C GLN A 24 -19.22 -3.96 -22.48
N ARG A 25 -18.02 -3.77 -21.91
CA ARG A 25 -16.77 -3.69 -22.68
C ARG A 25 -16.54 -4.97 -23.48
N SER A 26 -16.60 -6.13 -22.84
CA SER A 26 -16.39 -7.42 -23.52
C SER A 26 -17.39 -7.67 -24.64
N GLN A 27 -18.66 -7.25 -24.47
CA GLN A 27 -19.68 -7.32 -25.51
C GLN A 27 -19.37 -6.42 -26.71
N ARG A 28 -18.84 -5.21 -26.49
CA ARG A 28 -18.36 -4.33 -27.57
C ARG A 28 -17.17 -4.92 -28.31
N GLU A 29 -16.33 -5.70 -27.62
CA GLU A 29 -15.23 -6.48 -28.20
C GLU A 29 -15.71 -7.78 -28.89
N GLY A 30 -17.02 -7.98 -29.05
CA GLY A 30 -17.62 -9.10 -29.79
C GLY A 30 -17.88 -10.37 -28.98
N ARG A 31 -17.62 -10.37 -27.66
CA ARG A 31 -17.89 -11.52 -26.78
C ARG A 31 -19.30 -11.44 -26.20
N SER A 32 -20.18 -12.35 -26.60
CA SER A 32 -21.54 -12.41 -26.06
C SER A 32 -21.57 -12.87 -24.60
N ILE A 33 -22.56 -12.43 -23.82
CA ILE A 33 -22.76 -12.87 -22.42
C ILE A 33 -22.92 -14.40 -22.34
N ARG A 34 -23.54 -15.02 -23.36
CA ARG A 34 -23.69 -16.48 -23.41
C ARG A 34 -22.35 -17.20 -23.56
N GLN A 35 -21.44 -16.68 -24.39
CA GLN A 35 -20.08 -17.23 -24.51
C GLN A 35 -19.30 -17.07 -23.21
N LEU A 36 -19.34 -15.89 -22.60
CA LEU A 36 -18.68 -15.62 -21.31
C LEU A 36 -19.24 -16.53 -20.20
N ALA A 37 -20.56 -16.69 -20.11
CA ALA A 37 -21.20 -17.59 -19.16
C ALA A 37 -20.76 -19.04 -19.35
N LYS A 38 -20.69 -19.52 -20.60
CA LYS A 38 -20.22 -20.87 -20.93
C LYS A 38 -18.75 -21.06 -20.54
N GLN A 39 -17.89 -20.09 -20.85
CA GLN A 39 -16.46 -20.13 -20.50
C GLN A 39 -16.26 -20.21 -18.99
N LEU A 40 -17.04 -19.45 -18.23
CA LEU A 40 -17.02 -19.47 -16.78
C LEU A 40 -17.67 -20.75 -16.21
N GLY A 41 -18.41 -21.54 -16.99
CA GLY A 41 -19.10 -22.75 -16.51
C GLY A 41 -20.47 -22.48 -15.86
N TYR A 42 -21.10 -21.34 -16.13
CA TYR A 42 -22.47 -21.09 -15.73
C TYR A 42 -23.46 -21.83 -16.66
N LYS A 43 -24.41 -22.57 -16.07
CA LYS A 43 -25.48 -23.25 -16.81
C LYS A 43 -26.39 -22.28 -17.58
N GLN A 44 -26.57 -21.07 -17.06
CA GLN A 44 -27.47 -20.06 -17.63
C GLN A 44 -26.77 -18.70 -17.68
N ALA A 45 -26.84 -18.05 -18.84
CA ALA A 45 -26.27 -16.72 -19.06
C ALA A 45 -26.92 -15.62 -18.19
N ALA A 46 -28.16 -15.86 -17.76
CA ALA A 46 -28.91 -14.95 -16.89
C ALA A 46 -28.20 -14.70 -15.55
N ALA A 47 -27.42 -15.66 -15.04
CA ALA A 47 -26.68 -15.49 -13.79
C ALA A 47 -25.70 -14.31 -13.85
N LEU A 48 -24.95 -14.17 -14.95
CA LEU A 48 -24.04 -13.04 -15.15
C LEU A 48 -24.81 -11.71 -15.20
N SER A 49 -25.92 -11.70 -15.93
CA SER A 49 -26.76 -10.51 -16.06
C SER A 49 -27.38 -10.10 -14.73
N HIS A 50 -27.89 -11.05 -13.95
CA HIS A 50 -28.46 -10.79 -12.62
C HIS A 50 -27.42 -10.28 -11.63
N MET A 51 -26.18 -10.79 -11.66
CA MET A 51 -25.09 -10.23 -10.86
C MET A 51 -24.75 -8.80 -11.27
N ALA A 52 -24.64 -8.54 -12.58
CA ALA A 52 -24.30 -7.22 -13.10
C ALA A 52 -25.37 -6.16 -12.82
N MET A 53 -26.65 -6.56 -12.82
CA MET A 53 -27.77 -5.69 -12.43
C MET A 53 -27.92 -5.57 -10.91
N GLY A 54 -27.18 -6.35 -10.12
CA GLY A 54 -27.29 -6.36 -8.66
C GLY A 54 -28.56 -7.03 -8.12
N ARG A 55 -29.20 -7.91 -8.90
CA ARG A 55 -30.33 -8.75 -8.45
C ARG A 55 -29.87 -9.87 -7.52
N ILE A 56 -28.69 -10.41 -7.77
CA ILE A 56 -28.02 -11.41 -6.93
C ILE A 56 -26.60 -10.94 -6.62
N PRO A 57 -26.03 -11.31 -5.47
CA PRO A 57 -24.65 -10.93 -5.15
C PRO A 57 -23.66 -11.76 -5.97
N ILE A 58 -22.46 -11.23 -6.13
CA ILE A 58 -21.34 -11.93 -6.78
C ILE A 58 -20.77 -12.97 -5.80
N PRO A 59 -20.59 -14.25 -6.20
CA PRO A 59 -19.91 -15.24 -5.37
C PRO A 59 -18.42 -14.92 -5.23
N ILE A 60 -17.90 -15.00 -4.00
CA ILE A 60 -16.50 -14.69 -3.70
C ILE A 60 -15.59 -15.70 -4.39
N GLU A 61 -15.99 -16.96 -4.37
CA GLU A 61 -15.30 -18.10 -4.97
C GLU A 61 -15.16 -17.97 -6.49
N ARG A 62 -15.94 -17.07 -7.09
CA ARG A 62 -16.00 -16.83 -8.55
C ARG A 62 -15.40 -15.49 -8.94
N ALA A 63 -14.98 -14.69 -7.97
CA ALA A 63 -14.45 -13.35 -8.23
C ALA A 63 -13.16 -13.42 -9.07
N GLY A 64 -12.25 -14.35 -8.76
CA GLY A 64 -11.02 -14.57 -9.54
C GLY A 64 -11.30 -15.01 -10.98
N ASP A 65 -12.14 -16.03 -11.17
CA ASP A 65 -12.55 -16.52 -12.50
C ASP A 65 -13.16 -15.39 -13.35
N LEU A 66 -14.04 -14.59 -12.74
CA LEU A 66 -14.69 -13.44 -13.38
C LEU A 66 -13.66 -12.38 -13.77
N ALA A 67 -12.76 -12.01 -12.85
CA ALA A 67 -11.72 -11.02 -13.09
C ALA A 67 -10.80 -11.45 -14.24
N ASN A 68 -10.32 -12.70 -14.21
CA ASN A 68 -9.43 -13.23 -15.23
C ASN A 68 -10.12 -13.31 -16.60
N THR A 69 -11.36 -13.81 -16.66
CA THR A 69 -12.10 -13.93 -17.93
C THR A 69 -12.45 -12.57 -18.55
N LEU A 70 -12.77 -11.59 -17.71
CA LEU A 70 -13.16 -10.25 -18.14
C LEU A 70 -11.98 -9.25 -18.18
N MET A 71 -10.76 -9.73 -17.90
CA MET A 71 -9.54 -8.92 -17.84
C MET A 71 -9.68 -7.70 -16.90
N MET A 72 -10.25 -7.94 -15.72
CA MET A 72 -10.39 -6.95 -14.65
C MET A 72 -9.19 -7.02 -13.71
N PRO A 73 -8.80 -5.92 -13.04
CA PRO A 73 -7.87 -5.98 -11.92
C PRO A 73 -8.43 -6.87 -10.80
N GLU A 74 -7.88 -8.08 -10.63
CA GLU A 74 -8.41 -9.11 -9.73
C GLU A 74 -8.48 -8.63 -8.28
N ALA A 75 -7.41 -8.04 -7.76
CA ALA A 75 -7.36 -7.54 -6.38
C ALA A 75 -8.41 -6.47 -6.08
N ASP A 76 -8.62 -5.52 -7.00
CA ASP A 76 -9.62 -4.47 -6.82
C ASP A 76 -11.03 -5.03 -6.93
N PHE A 77 -11.29 -5.92 -7.90
CA PHE A 77 -12.59 -6.56 -8.04
C PHE A 77 -12.94 -7.42 -6.80
N LEU A 78 -11.98 -8.20 -6.29
CA LEU A 78 -12.16 -9.01 -5.10
C LEU A 78 -12.48 -8.14 -3.87
N ASP A 79 -11.78 -7.02 -3.66
CA ASP A 79 -12.10 -6.06 -2.59
C ASP A 79 -13.56 -5.57 -2.70
N LYS A 80 -14.03 -5.22 -3.91
CA LYS A 80 -15.42 -4.79 -4.07
C LYS A 80 -16.42 -5.92 -3.77
N VAL A 81 -16.12 -7.15 -4.20
CA VAL A 81 -16.98 -8.32 -3.94
C VAL A 81 -17.04 -8.62 -2.44
N LEU A 82 -15.91 -8.55 -1.73
CA LEU A 82 -15.88 -8.73 -0.27
C LEU A 82 -16.74 -7.68 0.46
N ARG A 83 -16.62 -6.41 0.06
CA ARG A 83 -17.44 -5.31 0.60
C ARG A 83 -18.92 -5.48 0.30
N GLN A 84 -19.27 -6.01 -0.87
CA GLN A 84 -20.67 -6.34 -1.21
C GLN A 84 -21.23 -7.46 -0.32
N ARG A 85 -20.44 -8.50 -0.05
CA ARG A 85 -20.88 -9.71 0.67
C ARG A 85 -20.90 -9.55 2.17
N TYR A 86 -20.02 -8.70 2.69
CA TYR A 86 -19.90 -8.43 4.12
C TYR A 86 -19.89 -6.92 4.39
N PRO A 87 -21.03 -6.23 4.16
CA PRO A 87 -21.13 -4.78 4.31
C PRO A 87 -20.97 -4.30 5.77
N LYS A 88 -21.09 -5.21 6.75
CA LYS A 88 -20.93 -4.91 8.17
C LYS A 88 -19.47 -4.96 8.66
N ILE A 89 -18.54 -5.43 7.82
CA ILE A 89 -17.12 -5.50 8.17
C ILE A 89 -16.47 -4.18 7.78
N GLU A 90 -15.71 -3.59 8.70
CA GLU A 90 -14.88 -2.42 8.45
C GLU A 90 -13.60 -2.81 7.70
N TRP A 91 -13.74 -3.05 6.39
CA TRP A 91 -12.65 -3.50 5.52
C TRP A 91 -11.45 -2.53 5.46
N ASP A 92 -11.66 -1.26 5.80
CA ASP A 92 -10.58 -0.26 5.82
C ASP A 92 -9.55 -0.52 6.93
N ASN A 93 -9.89 -1.30 7.96
CA ASN A 93 -8.98 -1.75 9.01
C ASN A 93 -8.04 -2.88 8.54
N PHE A 94 -8.36 -3.54 7.42
CA PHE A 94 -7.59 -4.65 6.85
C PHE A 94 -6.71 -4.24 5.68
N LYS A 95 -6.67 -2.94 5.33
CA LYS A 95 -5.72 -2.48 4.31
C LYS A 95 -4.32 -2.84 4.78
N PRO A 96 -3.53 -3.63 4.02
CA PRO A 96 -2.15 -3.84 4.36
C PRO A 96 -1.51 -2.45 4.46
N SER A 97 -0.80 -2.21 5.57
CA SER A 97 0.06 -1.04 5.67
C SER A 97 0.87 -0.96 4.38
N LYS A 98 1.07 0.25 3.83
CA LYS A 98 1.85 0.46 2.59
C LYS A 98 3.27 -0.15 2.63
N ARG A 99 3.70 -0.62 3.80
CA ARG A 99 4.89 -1.44 4.03
C ARG A 99 4.44 -2.72 4.72
N ASP A 100 4.73 -3.84 4.09
CA ASP A 100 4.73 -5.12 4.75
C ASP A 100 5.84 -5.10 5.83
N PRO A 101 5.51 -5.28 7.14
CA PRO A 101 6.49 -5.33 8.21
C PRO A 101 7.58 -6.36 7.96
N ASP A 102 7.23 -7.49 7.35
CA ASP A 102 8.16 -8.59 7.07
C ASP A 102 9.11 -8.20 5.93
N GLU A 103 8.62 -7.47 4.91
CA GLU A 103 9.45 -6.92 3.85
C GLU A 103 10.42 -5.85 4.37
N PHE A 104 10.00 -5.01 5.32
CA PHE A 104 10.87 -4.03 5.95
C PHE A 104 12.00 -4.70 6.75
N VAL A 105 11.66 -5.68 7.59
CA VAL A 105 12.63 -6.45 8.37
C VAL A 105 13.61 -7.15 7.42
N PHE A 106 13.11 -7.83 6.39
CA PHE A 106 13.95 -8.50 5.39
C PHE A 106 14.94 -7.55 4.70
N LYS A 107 14.48 -6.36 4.28
CA LYS A 107 15.35 -5.34 3.67
C LYS A 107 16.41 -4.82 4.63
N LEU A 108 16.06 -4.65 5.91
CA LEU A 108 17.01 -4.21 6.94
C LEU A 108 18.09 -5.27 7.22
N GLU A 109 17.69 -6.54 7.26
CA GLU A 109 18.64 -7.66 7.44
C GLU A 109 19.55 -7.82 6.22
N ALA A 110 19.00 -7.69 5.02
CA ALA A 110 19.78 -7.72 3.78
C ALA A 110 20.80 -6.57 3.72
N ALA A 111 20.41 -5.36 4.14
CA ALA A 111 21.29 -4.19 4.13
C ALA A 111 22.39 -4.26 5.20
N SER A 112 22.10 -4.82 6.37
CA SER A 112 23.06 -4.92 7.48
C SER A 112 23.91 -6.21 7.44
N GLY A 113 23.49 -7.22 6.66
CA GLY A 113 24.10 -8.55 6.64
C GLY A 113 23.93 -9.33 7.94
N ARG A 114 23.01 -8.89 8.81
CA ARG A 114 22.77 -9.44 10.15
C ARG A 114 21.28 -9.52 10.41
N ARG A 115 20.85 -10.39 11.33
CA ARG A 115 19.45 -10.41 11.75
C ARG A 115 19.13 -9.19 12.60
N VAL A 116 17.90 -8.70 12.53
CA VAL A 116 17.45 -7.58 13.40
C VAL A 116 17.53 -7.97 14.87
N ALA A 117 17.31 -9.25 15.17
CA ALA A 117 17.46 -9.82 16.51
C ALA A 117 18.89 -9.76 17.07
N ASP A 118 19.90 -9.62 16.20
CA ASP A 118 21.32 -9.61 16.58
C ASP A 118 21.88 -8.19 16.71
N LEU A 119 21.03 -7.15 16.61
CA LEU A 119 21.44 -5.76 16.77
C LEU A 119 21.85 -5.48 18.23
N SER A 120 22.91 -4.69 18.41
CA SER A 120 23.33 -4.24 19.73
C SER A 120 22.31 -3.28 20.33
N GLY A 121 22.29 -3.15 21.66
CA GLY A 121 21.40 -2.19 22.33
C GLY A 121 21.61 -0.74 21.88
N GLU A 122 22.84 -0.39 21.50
CA GLU A 122 23.17 0.92 20.90
C GLU A 122 22.52 1.11 19.52
N GLN A 123 22.60 0.09 18.66
CA GLN A 123 21.99 0.13 17.33
C GLN A 123 20.45 0.22 17.41
N VAL A 124 19.85 -0.55 18.32
CA VAL A 124 18.39 -0.50 18.56
C VAL A 124 17.98 0.91 19.01
N ARG A 125 18.73 1.51 19.93
CA ARG A 125 18.46 2.88 20.41
C ARG A 125 18.53 3.90 19.28
N ILE A 126 19.57 3.84 18.44
CA ILE A 126 19.72 4.73 17.29
C ILE A 126 18.53 4.59 16.32
N ILE A 127 18.12 3.36 15.99
CA ILE A 127 16.98 3.12 15.11
C ILE A 127 15.69 3.69 15.70
N GLN A 128 15.48 3.57 17.01
CA GLN A 128 14.33 4.16 17.71
C GLN A 128 14.35 5.69 17.67
N GLU A 129 15.52 6.31 17.87
CA GLU A 129 15.68 7.76 17.78
C GLU A 129 15.46 8.29 16.35
N VAL A 130 15.92 7.54 15.33
CA VAL A 130 15.63 7.82 13.92
C VAL A 130 14.13 7.74 13.65
N ALA A 131 13.47 6.66 14.12
CA ALA A 131 12.04 6.44 13.89
C ALA A 131 11.16 7.47 14.60
N ALA A 132 11.58 7.98 15.76
CA ALA A 132 10.87 9.01 16.50
C ALA A 132 11.06 10.43 15.91
N SER A 133 11.98 10.62 14.98
CA SER A 133 12.29 11.92 14.39
C SER A 133 11.41 12.21 13.17
N GLU A 134 10.57 13.25 13.22
CA GLU A 134 9.71 13.66 12.08
C GLU A 134 10.51 14.04 10.82
N ASN A 135 11.76 14.50 10.99
CA ASN A 135 12.66 14.89 9.91
C ASN A 135 14.02 14.16 9.99
N ALA A 136 13.98 12.82 10.07
CA ALA A 136 15.18 12.00 10.21
C ALA A 136 16.28 12.34 9.18
N ALA A 137 15.92 12.59 7.92
CA ALA A 137 16.87 12.91 6.85
C ALA A 137 17.65 14.23 7.04
N ARG A 138 17.15 15.16 7.86
CA ARG A 138 17.86 16.42 8.17
C ARG A 138 18.75 16.32 9.40
N ARG A 139 18.46 15.36 10.29
CA ARG A 139 19.12 15.21 11.59
C ARG A 139 20.23 14.16 11.54
N TRP A 140 20.09 13.16 10.67
CA TRP A 140 20.99 12.03 10.60
C TRP A 140 21.92 12.13 9.40
N VAL A 141 23.17 11.78 9.67
CA VAL A 141 24.29 11.84 8.74
C VAL A 141 24.17 10.68 7.74
N SER A 142 24.11 10.99 6.46
CA SER A 142 24.16 10.00 5.40
C SER A 142 25.55 9.34 5.30
N PRO A 143 25.68 8.16 4.67
CA PRO A 143 26.99 7.55 4.46
C PRO A 143 27.99 8.47 3.71
N ALA A 144 27.50 9.36 2.85
CA ALA A 144 28.33 10.33 2.13
C ALA A 144 28.88 11.42 3.06
N GLU A 145 28.08 11.86 4.03
CA GLU A 145 28.46 12.90 5.00
C GLU A 145 29.29 12.31 6.17
N ALA A 146 29.24 10.99 6.37
CA ALA A 146 29.87 10.31 7.50
C ALA A 146 31.36 10.60 7.60
N GLY A 147 32.08 10.63 6.47
CA GLY A 147 33.51 10.93 6.44
C GLY A 147 33.83 12.34 6.95
N ILE A 148 33.06 13.34 6.53
CA ILE A 148 33.23 14.74 6.95
C ILE A 148 32.93 14.88 8.45
N ILE A 149 31.84 14.27 8.91
CA ILE A 149 31.46 14.32 10.33
C ILE A 149 32.47 13.59 11.21
N GLU A 150 33.07 12.49 10.75
CA GLU A 150 34.13 11.80 11.47
C GLU A 150 35.39 12.67 11.59
N MET A 151 35.76 13.38 10.51
CA MET A 151 36.85 14.35 10.54
C MET A 151 36.58 15.49 11.54
N LEU A 152 35.35 16.02 11.54
CA LEU A 152 34.94 17.07 12.48
C LEU A 152 34.98 16.58 13.93
N ARG A 153 34.51 15.36 14.22
CA ARG A 153 34.58 14.76 15.57
C ARG A 153 36.02 14.53 16.03
N LYS A 154 36.92 14.16 15.13
CA LYS A 154 38.35 14.01 15.44
C LYS A 154 39.01 15.37 15.71
N ALA A 155 38.70 16.38 14.90
CA ALA A 155 39.26 17.72 15.03
C ALA A 155 38.72 18.47 16.25
N LYS A 156 37.44 18.28 16.58
CA LYS A 156 36.76 18.92 17.73
C LYS A 156 35.89 17.90 18.49
N PRO A 157 36.48 17.11 19.40
CA PRO A 157 35.74 16.07 20.14
C PRO A 157 34.54 16.59 20.92
N ALA A 158 34.64 17.82 21.46
CA ALA A 158 33.58 18.49 22.23
C ALA A 158 32.28 18.70 21.43
N ILE A 159 32.34 18.73 20.09
CA ILE A 159 31.17 18.93 19.22
C ILE A 159 30.09 17.85 19.41
N THR A 160 30.50 16.66 19.84
CA THR A 160 29.61 15.50 20.03
C THR A 160 28.71 15.66 21.26
N VAL A 161 29.15 16.45 22.24
CA VAL A 161 28.46 16.62 23.54
C VAL A 161 27.88 18.02 23.67
N GLU A 162 28.62 19.04 23.26
CA GLU A 162 28.29 20.45 23.48
C GLU A 162 27.78 21.15 22.21
N GLY A 163 27.91 20.50 21.04
CA GLY A 163 27.68 21.14 19.75
C GLY A 163 28.76 22.16 19.40
N LEU A 164 28.51 22.96 18.36
CA LEU A 164 29.37 24.11 18.04
C LEU A 164 29.02 25.28 18.95
N SER A 165 30.03 25.99 19.46
CA SER A 165 29.78 27.28 20.11
C SER A 165 29.27 28.29 19.09
N LYS A 166 28.60 29.35 19.56
CA LYS A 166 28.05 30.40 18.67
C LYS A 166 29.11 31.07 17.79
N VAL A 167 30.31 31.29 18.33
CA VAL A 167 31.43 31.90 17.59
C VAL A 167 31.91 30.96 16.49
N GLU A 168 31.96 29.66 16.76
CA GLU A 168 32.39 28.65 15.78
C GLU A 168 31.33 28.42 14.70
N ALA A 169 30.04 28.44 15.05
CA ALA A 169 28.96 28.35 14.09
C ALA A 169 29.00 29.53 13.10
N GLN A 170 29.19 30.75 13.60
CA GLN A 170 29.32 31.96 12.75
C GLN A 170 30.57 31.93 11.87
N ALA A 171 31.70 31.44 12.38
CA ALA A 171 32.91 31.27 11.59
C ALA A 171 32.75 30.21 10.48
N MET A 172 31.98 29.14 10.75
CA MET A 172 31.64 28.13 9.74
C MET A 172 30.70 28.66 8.68
N GLU A 173 29.67 29.43 9.06
CA GLU A 173 28.76 30.08 8.11
C GLU A 173 29.53 31.02 7.17
N ALA A 174 30.39 31.89 7.72
CA ALA A 174 31.19 32.81 6.91
C ALA A 174 32.17 32.08 5.97
N PHE A 175 32.80 31.00 6.43
CA PHE A 175 33.70 30.21 5.59
C PHE A 175 32.99 29.50 4.42
N LEU A 176 31.74 29.07 4.63
CA LEU A 176 30.96 28.39 3.60
C LEU A 176 30.31 29.37 2.60
N GLU A 177 30.06 30.61 3.00
CA GLU A 177 29.56 31.67 2.10
C GLU A 177 30.64 32.22 1.15
N ASP A 178 31.93 32.10 1.49
CA ASP A 178 33.05 32.58 0.67
C ASP A 178 33.48 31.59 -0.44
N ASP A 179 32.94 30.37 -0.45
CA ASP A 179 33.31 29.27 -1.39
C ASP A 179 32.24 29.00 -2.48
N ASP A 180 31.17 29.82 -2.56
CA ASP A 180 30.15 29.87 -3.63
C ASP A 180 30.48 30.96 -4.68
#